data_AF-A0A6V8IG11-F1
#
_entry.id   AF-A0A6V8IG11-F1
#
_cell.length_a   1.000
_cell.length_b   1.000
_cell.length_c   1.000
_cell.angle_alpha   90.00
_cell.angle_beta   90.00
_cell.angle_gamma   90.00
#
_symmetry.space_group_name_H-M   'P 1'
#
loop_
_entity.id
_entity.type
_entity.pdbx_description
1 polymer ?
#
loop_
_entity_poly.entity_id
_entity_poly.type
_entity_poly.pdbx_seq_one_letter_code
_entity_poly.pdbx_strand_id
1 'polypeptide(L)'
;MIKKIFKYTSCVFFSLFCLGVIGQFISPTRNFSNYSSAQPRSDIEGEKFPISGQANLTSAQNNAVRSATNYLEMTGFSRAGLIHQLSSDAGEGYSVADATVAVDSLTVDWNENAARSAKQYLEMSGFSCKGLIHQLSSSAGEKYTLSQATYGAHKAGACGPT
;
A
#
# COMPACT_ATOMS: atom_id res chain seq x y z
N MET A 1 -25.48 25.69 24.92
CA MET A 1 -24.03 25.97 25.03
C MET A 1 -23.26 24.68 24.84
N ILE A 2 -22.21 24.76 24.03
CA ILE A 2 -21.07 23.83 23.86
C ILE A 2 -21.35 22.53 23.08
N LYS A 3 -20.91 22.61 21.81
CA LYS A 3 -20.84 21.57 20.79
C LYS A 3 -19.83 20.49 21.19
N LYS A 4 -20.17 19.24 20.87
CA LYS A 4 -19.39 18.00 21.00
C LYS A 4 -17.89 18.21 20.72
N ILE A 5 -17.05 18.03 21.75
CA ILE A 5 -15.59 17.89 21.63
C ILE A 5 -15.25 16.47 22.09
N PHE A 6 -15.55 15.48 21.26
CA PHE A 6 -14.78 14.24 21.23
C PHE A 6 -13.98 14.30 19.94
N LYS A 7 -12.94 15.16 19.94
CA LYS A 7 -11.92 15.13 18.91
C LYS A 7 -11.26 13.76 19.04
N TYR A 8 -11.40 12.96 17.99
CA TYR A 8 -10.71 11.70 17.77
C TYR A 8 -9.21 11.88 17.95
N THR A 9 -8.72 11.69 19.18
CA THR A 9 -7.30 11.56 19.49
C THR A 9 -6.88 10.11 19.25
N SER A 10 -7.10 9.63 18.03
CA SER A 10 -6.58 8.35 17.54
C SER A 10 -5.94 8.61 16.19
N CYS A 11 -4.89 9.45 16.22
CA CYS A 11 -4.05 9.79 15.08
C CYS A 11 -2.56 9.46 15.37
N VAL A 12 -2.26 8.70 16.43
CA VAL A 12 -0.88 8.65 16.96
C VAL A 12 -0.09 7.39 16.56
N PHE A 13 -0.68 6.37 15.94
CA PHE A 13 0.05 5.09 15.77
C PHE A 13 0.36 4.64 14.34
N PHE A 14 0.03 5.40 13.29
CA PHE A 14 0.48 5.08 11.92
C PHE A 14 1.45 6.10 11.31
N SER A 15 1.92 7.09 12.09
CA SER A 15 2.92 8.05 11.61
C SER A 15 4.37 7.70 12.00
N LEU A 16 4.63 6.51 12.55
CA LEU A 16 5.95 6.19 13.10
C LEU A 16 6.42 4.77 12.76
N PHE A 17 6.56 4.48 11.47
CA PHE A 17 7.56 3.51 11.01
C PHE A 17 8.40 4.10 9.87
N CYS A 18 8.84 5.35 10.05
CA CYS A 18 10.02 5.88 9.36
C CYS A 18 11.26 5.53 10.18
N LEU A 19 11.76 4.31 10.04
CA LEU A 19 13.17 3.98 10.32
C LEU A 19 13.75 3.62 8.94
N GLY A 20 14.36 4.54 8.19
CA GLY A 20 15.50 5.33 8.65
C GLY A 20 16.79 4.50 8.52
N VAL A 21 17.09 3.94 7.35
CA VAL A 21 18.44 3.48 7.01
C VAL A 21 19.10 4.57 6.18
N ILE A 22 19.74 5.52 6.88
CA ILE A 22 20.63 6.51 6.25
C ILE A 22 21.99 5.84 6.11
N GLY A 23 22.18 5.11 5.01
CA GLY A 23 23.49 4.67 4.55
C GLY A 23 24.09 5.74 3.63
N GLN A 24 25.03 6.52 4.16
CA GLN A 24 25.89 7.40 3.37
C GLN A 24 26.60 6.61 2.27
N PHE A 25 26.39 6.95 1.00
CA PHE A 25 27.35 6.64 -0.06
C PHE A 25 27.59 7.89 -0.91
N ILE A 26 28.76 8.48 -0.67
CA ILE A 26 29.32 9.62 -1.40
C ILE A 26 30.09 9.06 -2.61
N SER A 27 29.63 9.44 -3.83
CA SER A 27 30.37 9.72 -5.08
C SER A 27 31.18 8.59 -5.76
N PRO A 28 31.33 8.56 -7.12
CA PRO A 28 31.68 9.71 -7.95
C PRO A 28 30.91 9.91 -9.27
N THR A 29 30.94 11.17 -9.70
CA THR A 29 30.56 11.67 -11.02
C THR A 29 31.31 10.94 -12.12
N ARG A 30 30.58 10.32 -13.06
CA ARG A 30 31.11 10.02 -14.39
C ARG A 30 30.67 11.12 -15.34
N ASN A 31 31.64 11.94 -15.72
CA ASN A 31 31.57 12.79 -16.91
C ASN A 31 31.35 11.90 -18.14
N PHE A 32 30.17 11.97 -18.73
CA PHE A 32 29.97 11.47 -20.09
C PHE A 32 29.98 12.68 -21.03
N SER A 33 31.17 12.92 -21.58
CA SER A 33 31.37 13.82 -22.69
C SER A 33 30.45 13.48 -23.86
N ASN A 34 29.84 14.51 -24.44
CA ASN A 34 29.46 14.63 -25.85
C ASN A 34 28.66 13.48 -26.47
N TYR A 35 27.34 13.67 -26.58
CA TYR A 35 26.58 13.09 -27.68
C TYR A 35 25.97 14.21 -28.52
N SER A 36 26.68 14.53 -29.59
CA SER A 36 26.31 15.46 -30.64
C SER A 36 25.20 14.86 -31.51
N SER A 37 24.18 15.67 -31.76
CA SER A 37 23.30 15.71 -32.94
C SER A 37 23.21 14.47 -33.87
N ALA A 38 22.04 13.85 -33.93
CA ALA A 38 21.23 13.74 -35.16
C ALA A 38 20.04 12.79 -34.96
N GLN A 39 18.84 13.28 -35.27
CA GLN A 39 17.66 12.46 -35.58
C GLN A 39 17.69 12.14 -37.09
N PRO A 40 17.08 11.03 -37.52
CA PRO A 40 15.88 11.19 -38.33
C PRO A 40 14.73 10.24 -37.93
N ARG A 41 13.52 10.75 -38.18
CA ARG A 41 12.22 10.05 -38.10
C ARG A 41 12.03 9.11 -39.29
N SER A 42 11.42 7.96 -39.01
CA SER A 42 10.66 7.08 -39.91
C SER A 42 10.15 5.93 -39.02
N ASP A 43 8.96 5.36 -39.08
CA ASP A 43 7.70 5.58 -39.74
C ASP A 43 6.70 4.76 -38.91
N ILE A 44 5.42 5.06 -39.02
CA ILE A 44 4.34 4.36 -38.32
C ILE A 44 4.30 2.90 -38.80
N GLU A 45 4.56 1.95 -37.90
CA GLU A 45 4.15 0.55 -38.08
C GLU A 45 3.52 -0.02 -36.80
N GLY A 46 2.21 -0.27 -36.90
CA GLY A 46 1.48 -1.35 -36.25
C GLY A 46 1.48 -1.40 -34.72
N GLU A 47 0.44 -0.83 -34.10
CA GLU A 47 0.06 -1.23 -32.75
C GLU A 47 -0.30 -2.72 -32.73
N LYS A 48 0.69 -3.52 -32.35
CA LYS A 48 0.51 -4.90 -31.90
C LYS A 48 -0.21 -4.83 -30.56
N PHE A 49 -1.51 -5.15 -30.54
CA PHE A 49 -2.24 -5.44 -29.31
C PHE A 49 -2.06 -6.92 -28.94
N PRO A 50 -1.26 -7.28 -27.91
CA PRO A 50 -1.41 -8.57 -27.26
C PRO A 50 -2.44 -8.45 -26.13
N ILE A 51 -3.62 -9.02 -26.34
CA ILE A 51 -4.49 -9.39 -25.21
C ILE A 51 -4.18 -10.83 -24.81
N SER A 52 -3.76 -10.99 -23.56
CA SER A 52 -3.96 -12.13 -22.64
C SER A 52 -2.68 -12.74 -22.07
N GLY A 53 -2.56 -12.68 -20.73
CA GLY A 53 -1.91 -13.74 -19.97
C GLY A 53 -1.01 -13.29 -18.82
N GLN A 54 -0.12 -12.33 -19.06
CA GLN A 54 0.64 -11.61 -18.06
C GLN A 54 0.89 -10.24 -18.65
N ALA A 55 0.36 -9.18 -18.02
CA ALA A 55 0.76 -7.84 -18.40
C ALA A 55 2.28 -7.78 -18.26
N ASN A 56 2.99 -7.53 -19.35
CA ASN A 56 4.40 -7.19 -19.27
C ASN A 56 4.47 -5.85 -18.53
N LEU A 57 4.56 -5.95 -17.20
CA LEU A 57 4.63 -4.80 -16.32
C LEU A 57 5.83 -3.95 -16.70
N THR A 58 5.69 -2.63 -16.58
CA THR A 58 6.83 -1.72 -16.73
C THR A 58 7.86 -2.00 -15.63
N SER A 59 9.10 -1.52 -15.79
CA SER A 59 10.11 -1.64 -14.73
C SER A 59 9.64 -0.98 -13.41
N ALA A 60 8.94 0.14 -13.49
CA ALA A 60 8.36 0.82 -12.33
C ALA A 60 7.30 -0.04 -11.64
N GLN A 61 6.38 -0.65 -12.41
CA GLN A 61 5.36 -1.55 -11.87
C GLN A 61 5.98 -2.80 -11.24
N ASN A 62 6.99 -3.41 -11.87
CA ASN A 62 7.71 -4.54 -11.28
C ASN A 62 8.43 -4.17 -9.97
N ASN A 63 8.98 -2.95 -9.86
CA ASN A 63 9.55 -2.47 -8.61
C ASN A 63 8.46 -2.31 -7.55
N ALA A 64 7.33 -1.69 -7.89
CA ALA A 64 6.20 -1.54 -6.98
C ALA A 64 5.60 -2.89 -6.54
N VAL A 65 5.59 -3.92 -7.40
CA VAL A 65 5.17 -5.29 -7.03
C VAL A 65 6.09 -5.88 -5.96
N ARG A 66 7.40 -5.70 -6.10
CA ARG A 66 8.37 -6.16 -5.11
C ARG A 66 8.17 -5.44 -3.77
N SER A 67 7.99 -4.13 -3.78
CA SER A 67 7.67 -3.35 -2.58
C SER A 67 6.35 -3.79 -1.93
N ALA A 68 5.29 -3.95 -2.73
CA ALA A 68 3.99 -4.42 -2.28
C ALA A 68 4.08 -5.78 -1.58
N THR A 69 4.83 -6.72 -2.17
CA THR A 69 5.09 -8.04 -1.59
C THR A 69 5.79 -7.92 -0.24
N ASN A 70 6.86 -7.13 -0.16
CA ASN A 70 7.61 -6.94 1.09
C ASN A 70 6.73 -6.39 2.23
N TYR A 71 5.85 -5.41 1.96
CA TYR A 71 4.92 -4.92 2.96
C TYR A 71 3.93 -6.00 3.42
N LEU A 72 3.39 -6.77 2.47
CA LEU A 72 2.45 -7.85 2.75
C LEU A 72 3.11 -9.03 3.47
N GLU A 73 4.42 -9.21 3.38
CA GLU A 73 5.13 -10.20 4.21
C GLU A 73 5.24 -9.73 5.66
N MET A 74 5.46 -8.44 5.89
CA MET A 74 5.67 -7.87 7.22
C MET A 74 4.38 -7.69 8.02
N THR A 75 3.31 -7.20 7.39
CA THR A 75 2.08 -6.83 8.12
C THR A 75 0.83 -6.85 7.23
N GLY A 76 -0.34 -6.83 7.86
CA GLY A 76 -1.62 -6.76 7.15
C GLY A 76 -1.85 -5.39 6.54
N PHE A 77 -2.19 -5.36 5.25
CA PHE A 77 -2.61 -4.12 4.57
C PHE A 77 -3.94 -4.33 3.86
N SER A 78 -4.78 -3.29 3.87
CA SER A 78 -5.87 -3.22 2.90
C SER A 78 -5.29 -2.88 1.53
N ARG A 79 -6.02 -3.25 0.47
CA ARG A 79 -5.66 -2.86 -0.91
C ARG A 79 -5.44 -1.35 -1.02
N ALA A 80 -6.36 -0.55 -0.48
CA ALA A 80 -6.29 0.91 -0.54
C ALA A 80 -5.14 1.48 0.30
N GLY A 81 -4.89 0.89 1.48
CA GLY A 81 -3.76 1.25 2.34
C GLY A 81 -2.42 0.98 1.67
N LEU A 82 -2.27 -0.18 1.03
CA LEU A 82 -1.04 -0.55 0.34
C LEU A 82 -0.76 0.35 -0.87
N ILE A 83 -1.78 0.63 -1.69
CA ILE A 83 -1.64 1.58 -2.80
C ILE A 83 -1.20 2.95 -2.28
N HIS A 84 -1.82 3.44 -1.21
CA HIS A 84 -1.45 4.72 -0.61
C HIS A 84 -0.02 4.73 -0.07
N GLN A 85 0.42 3.65 0.60
CA GLN A 85 1.78 3.52 1.11
C GLN A 85 2.81 3.58 -0.02
N LEU A 86 2.55 2.89 -1.13
CA LEU A 86 3.43 2.88 -2.29
C LEU A 86 3.45 4.24 -3.03
N SER A 87 2.30 4.92 -3.11
CA SER A 87 2.18 6.16 -3.88
C SER A 87 2.46 7.43 -3.09
N SER A 88 2.52 7.36 -1.76
CA SER A 88 2.74 8.55 -0.92
C SER A 88 4.16 9.08 -1.08
N ASP A 89 4.31 10.40 -1.12
CA ASP A 89 5.60 11.08 -1.10
C ASP A 89 6.41 10.77 0.18
N ALA A 90 5.72 10.45 1.29
CA ALA A 90 6.36 10.02 2.53
C ALA A 90 6.65 8.51 2.58
N GLY A 91 6.16 7.75 1.59
CA GLY A 91 6.38 6.32 1.42
C GLY A 91 7.43 6.05 0.35
N GLU A 92 6.98 5.55 -0.81
CA GLU A 92 7.88 5.19 -1.93
C GLU A 92 7.74 6.08 -3.17
N GLY A 93 6.74 6.96 -3.22
CA GLY A 93 6.59 7.95 -4.29
C GLY A 93 6.33 7.39 -5.69
N TYR A 94 5.80 6.16 -5.80
CA TYR A 94 5.34 5.66 -7.11
C TYR A 94 4.15 6.47 -7.62
N SER A 95 3.95 6.48 -8.94
CA SER A 95 2.69 6.98 -9.48
C SER A 95 1.53 6.13 -8.94
N VAL A 96 0.38 6.77 -8.66
CA VAL A 96 -0.82 6.05 -8.20
C VAL A 96 -1.21 4.95 -9.20
N ALA A 97 -1.01 5.19 -10.49
CA ALA A 97 -1.27 4.22 -11.55
C ALA A 97 -0.37 2.98 -11.42
N ASP A 98 0.95 3.16 -11.27
CA ASP A 98 1.89 2.04 -11.13
C ASP A 98 1.68 1.28 -9.84
N ALA A 99 1.43 1.98 -8.72
CA ALA A 99 1.09 1.35 -7.44
C ALA A 99 -0.19 0.52 -7.53
N THR A 100 -1.22 1.04 -8.20
CA THR A 100 -2.49 0.32 -8.40
C THR A 100 -2.29 -0.93 -9.25
N VAL A 101 -1.62 -0.80 -10.39
CA VAL A 101 -1.33 -1.95 -11.28
C VAL A 101 -0.50 -3.00 -10.54
N ALA A 102 0.49 -2.58 -9.75
CA ALA A 102 1.31 -3.50 -8.96
C ALA A 102 0.47 -4.27 -7.94
N VAL A 103 -0.31 -3.58 -7.11
CA VAL A 103 -1.15 -4.23 -6.09
C VAL A 103 -2.20 -5.14 -6.72
N ASP A 104 -2.79 -4.74 -7.85
CA ASP A 104 -3.80 -5.53 -8.57
C ASP A 104 -3.23 -6.74 -9.31
N SER A 105 -1.94 -6.74 -9.61
CA SER A 105 -1.27 -7.89 -10.21
C SER A 105 -1.01 -9.03 -9.22
N LEU A 106 -1.09 -8.75 -7.91
CA LEU A 106 -0.86 -9.72 -6.85
C LEU A 106 -2.13 -10.54 -6.56
N THR A 107 -1.96 -11.83 -6.31
CA THR A 107 -3.03 -12.68 -5.77
C THR A 107 -3.00 -12.60 -4.24
N VAL A 108 -3.84 -11.74 -3.67
CA VAL A 108 -3.87 -11.48 -2.22
C VAL A 108 -5.24 -11.78 -1.65
N ASP A 109 -5.28 -12.55 -0.56
CA ASP A 109 -6.48 -12.64 0.27
C ASP A 109 -6.57 -11.42 1.20
N TRP A 110 -7.42 -10.47 0.81
CA TRP A 110 -7.63 -9.25 1.57
C TRP A 110 -8.41 -9.46 2.88
N ASN A 111 -9.18 -10.54 2.98
CA ASN A 111 -9.86 -10.92 4.23
C ASN A 111 -8.84 -11.44 5.25
N GLU A 112 -7.88 -12.25 4.82
CA GLU A 112 -6.77 -12.69 5.68
C GLU A 112 -5.89 -11.53 6.12
N ASN A 113 -5.62 -10.57 5.23
CA ASN A 113 -4.91 -9.35 5.60
C ASN A 113 -5.67 -8.56 6.67
N ALA A 114 -6.99 -8.41 6.54
CA ALA A 114 -7.81 -7.75 7.55
C ALA A 114 -7.78 -8.49 8.90
N ALA A 115 -7.79 -9.83 8.89
CA ALA A 115 -7.66 -10.63 10.11
C ALA A 115 -6.29 -10.46 10.77
N ARG A 116 -5.22 -10.37 9.97
CA ARG A 116 -3.86 -10.09 10.47
C ARG A 116 -3.76 -8.70 11.11
N SER A 117 -4.26 -7.66 10.44
CA SER A 117 -4.32 -6.30 11.02
C SER A 117 -5.17 -6.29 12.30
N ALA A 118 -6.33 -6.95 12.29
CA ALA A 118 -7.21 -7.06 13.45
C ALA A 118 -6.49 -7.68 14.66
N LYS A 119 -5.76 -8.78 14.45
CA LYS A 119 -4.97 -9.45 15.48
C LYS A 119 -3.90 -8.54 16.06
N GLN A 120 -3.16 -7.81 15.22
CA GLN A 120 -2.13 -6.88 15.67
C GLN A 120 -2.70 -5.77 16.57
N TYR A 121 -3.85 -5.19 16.19
CA TYR A 121 -4.53 -4.20 17.04
C TYR A 121 -4.91 -4.77 18.42
N LEU A 122 -5.39 -6.02 18.46
CA LEU A 122 -5.77 -6.70 19.69
C LEU A 122 -4.57 -7.07 20.57
N GLU A 123 -3.42 -7.38 19.96
CA GLU A 123 -2.16 -7.62 20.69
C GLU A 123 -1.64 -6.34 21.35
N MET A 124 -1.87 -5.18 20.73
CA MET A 124 -1.43 -3.89 21.28
C MET A 124 -2.40 -3.31 22.31
N SER A 125 -3.71 -3.54 22.16
CA SER A 125 -4.73 -2.91 23.01
C SER A 125 -6.10 -3.61 22.93
N GLY A 126 -6.93 -3.40 23.94
CA GLY A 126 -8.30 -3.92 23.93
C GLY A 126 -9.21 -3.14 22.96
N PHE A 127 -9.95 -3.85 22.12
CA PHE A 127 -11.01 -3.30 21.27
C PHE A 127 -12.34 -4.01 21.50
N SER A 128 -13.44 -3.26 21.37
CA SER A 128 -14.76 -3.87 21.13
C SER A 128 -14.87 -4.33 19.68
N CYS A 129 -15.71 -5.32 19.38
CA CYS A 129 -16.02 -5.74 18.00
C CYS A 129 -16.31 -4.55 17.06
N LYS A 130 -17.27 -3.70 17.43
CA LYS A 130 -17.65 -2.51 16.65
C LYS A 130 -16.48 -1.53 16.51
N GLY A 131 -15.72 -1.32 17.57
CA GLY A 131 -14.55 -0.44 17.56
C GLY A 131 -13.47 -0.93 16.59
N LEU A 132 -13.17 -2.23 16.61
CA LEU A 132 -12.16 -2.82 15.72
C LEU A 132 -12.62 -2.78 14.26
N ILE A 133 -13.88 -3.12 13.98
CA ILE A 133 -14.45 -3.00 12.63
C ILE A 133 -14.33 -1.56 12.13
N HIS A 134 -14.70 -0.58 12.96
CA HIS A 134 -14.58 0.83 12.60
C HIS A 134 -13.12 1.24 12.34
N GLN A 135 -12.17 0.81 13.17
CA GLN A 135 -10.75 1.11 13.00
C GLN A 135 -10.23 0.58 11.66
N LEU A 136 -10.55 -0.68 11.34
CA LEU A 136 -10.12 -1.34 10.11
C LEU A 136 -10.78 -0.71 8.87
N SER A 137 -12.06 -0.35 8.93
CA SER A 137 -12.77 0.22 7.78
C SER A 137 -12.61 1.73 7.61
N SER A 138 -12.11 2.43 8.62
CA SER A 138 -12.03 3.89 8.62
C SER A 138 -11.13 4.41 7.50
N SER A 139 -11.56 5.48 6.84
CA SER A 139 -10.75 6.18 5.85
C SER A 139 -9.50 6.82 6.44
N ALA A 140 -9.49 7.11 7.75
CA ALA A 140 -8.32 7.59 8.47
C ALA A 140 -7.54 6.46 9.18
N GLY A 141 -8.05 5.22 9.15
CA GLY A 141 -7.41 4.02 9.66
C GLY A 141 -6.87 3.16 8.52
N GLU A 142 -7.24 1.87 8.53
CA GLU A 142 -6.67 0.89 7.60
C GLU A 142 -7.35 0.85 6.22
N LYS A 143 -8.50 1.49 6.03
CA LYS A 143 -9.22 1.58 4.73
C LYS A 143 -9.64 0.22 4.13
N TYR A 144 -9.84 -0.82 4.94
CA TYR A 144 -10.49 -2.04 4.48
C TYR A 144 -11.94 -1.76 4.06
N THR A 145 -12.50 -2.60 3.18
CA THR A 145 -13.96 -2.58 2.99
C THR A 145 -14.65 -2.99 4.28
N LEU A 146 -15.91 -2.58 4.48
CA LEU A 146 -16.66 -2.97 5.67
C LEU A 146 -16.76 -4.50 5.81
N SER A 147 -16.91 -5.23 4.70
CA SER A 147 -16.96 -6.70 4.73
C SER A 147 -15.63 -7.32 5.17
N GLN A 148 -14.50 -6.84 4.66
CA GLN A 148 -13.15 -7.28 5.06
C GLN A 148 -12.88 -6.97 6.53
N ALA A 149 -13.20 -5.76 6.98
CA ALA A 149 -13.05 -5.34 8.37
C ALA A 149 -13.89 -6.21 9.32
N THR A 150 -15.14 -6.50 8.93
CA THR A 150 -16.04 -7.38 9.69
C THR A 150 -15.47 -8.79 9.75
N TYR A 151 -15.07 -9.36 8.62
CA TYR A 151 -14.41 -10.66 8.56
C TYR A 151 -13.19 -10.72 9.49
N GLY A 152 -12.29 -9.73 9.37
CA GLY A 152 -11.07 -9.67 10.15
C GLY A 152 -11.32 -9.60 11.65
N ALA A 153 -12.26 -8.76 12.09
CA ALA A 153 -12.61 -8.64 13.50
C ALA A 153 -13.24 -9.93 14.08
N HIS A 154 -14.10 -10.61 13.31
CA HIS A 154 -14.64 -11.91 13.72
C HIS A 154 -13.55 -12.98 13.79
N LYS A 155 -12.73 -13.10 12.74
CA LYS A 155 -11.66 -14.10 12.67
C LYS A 155 -10.61 -13.91 13.76
N ALA A 156 -10.32 -12.66 14.14
CA ALA A 156 -9.40 -12.33 15.23
C ALA A 156 -10.03 -12.50 16.63
N GLY A 157 -11.31 -12.87 16.73
CA GLY A 157 -11.99 -13.16 17.99
C GLY A 157 -12.59 -11.95 18.71
N ALA A 158 -12.59 -10.76 18.11
CA ALA A 158 -13.11 -9.54 18.75
C ALA A 158 -14.65 -9.54 18.88
N CYS A 159 -15.35 -10.35 18.09
CA CYS A 159 -16.81 -10.32 17.95
C CYS A 159 -17.54 -11.52 18.58
N GLY A 160 -16.81 -12.42 19.23
CA GLY A 160 -17.37 -13.68 19.73
C GLY A 160 -17.63 -14.69 18.61
N PRO A 161 -18.12 -15.90 18.96
CA PRO A 161 -18.43 -16.94 17.98
C PRO A 161 -19.53 -16.48 17.02
N THR A 162 -19.33 -16.74 15.73
CA THR A 162 -20.34 -16.58 14.67
C THR A 162 -21.33 -17.73 14.65
#